data_AF-K6ZXM6-F1
#
_entry.id   AF-K6ZXM6-F1
#
_cell.length_a   1.000
_cell.length_b   1.000
_cell.length_c   1.000
_cell.angle_alpha   90.00
_cell.angle_beta   90.00
_cell.angle_gamma   90.00
#
_symmetry.space_group_name_H-M   'P 1'
#
loop_
_entity.id
_entity.type
_entity.pdbx_description
1 polymer ?
#
loop_
_entity_poly.entity_id
_entity_poly.type
_entity_poly.pdbx_seq_one_letter_code
_entity_poly.pdbx_strand_id
1 'polypeptide(L)' 'MSGHFYLSGTQIKRNDMMERAKKLARIFQQKGVTPGDVIAVLLRNDVALYEVVEACRYVGAYYVTLNWHSTQAELYQSP' A
#
# COMPACT_ATOMS: atom_id res chain seq x y z
N MET A 1 4.52 12.94 -18.14
CA MET A 1 3.94 11.71 -18.73
C MET A 1 2.60 11.41 -18.07
N SER A 2 1.50 11.53 -18.83
CA SER A 2 0.14 11.20 -18.38
C SER A 2 -0.11 9.69 -18.52
N GLY A 3 0.25 8.94 -17.47
CA GLY A 3 -0.03 7.50 -17.39
C GLY A 3 -1.35 7.20 -16.69
N HIS A 4 -1.95 6.05 -17.02
CA HIS A 4 -3.13 5.51 -16.34
C HIS A 4 -2.79 4.15 -15.75
N PHE A 5 -3.36 3.85 -14.59
CA PHE A 5 -3.35 2.50 -14.01
C PHE A 5 -4.67 1.82 -14.32
N TYR A 6 -4.60 0.56 -14.75
CA TYR A 6 -5.74 -0.28 -15.05
C TYR A 6 -5.66 -1.54 -14.20
N LEU A 7 -6.49 -1.61 -13.16
CA LEU A 7 -6.48 -2.72 -12.20
C LEU A 7 -7.92 -3.03 -11.78
N SER A 8 -8.25 -4.33 -11.69
CA SER A 8 -9.60 -4.80 -11.28
C SER A 8 -10.75 -4.12 -12.03
N GLY A 9 -10.60 -3.91 -13.35
CA GLY A 9 -11.60 -3.26 -14.20
C GLY A 9 -11.74 -1.74 -14.01
N THR A 10 -10.92 -1.13 -13.14
CA THR A 10 -10.94 0.31 -12.87
C THR A 10 -9.74 0.99 -13.50
N GLN A 11 -9.99 2.11 -14.19
CA GLN A 11 -8.97 3.02 -14.68
C GLN A 11 -8.84 4.21 -13.74
N ILE A 12 -7.62 4.53 -13.31
CA ILE A 12 -7.32 5.74 -12.54
C ILE A 12 -6.15 6.49 -13.18
N LYS A 13 -6.17 7.82 -13.12
CA LYS A 13 -5.02 8.63 -13.54
C LYS A 13 -3.89 8.45 -12.54
N ARG A 14 -2.66 8.34 -13.04
CA ARG A 14 -1.48 8.25 -12.19
C ARG A 14 -1.40 9.39 -11.17
N ASN A 15 -1.76 10.61 -11.56
CA ASN A 15 -1.72 11.76 -10.65
C ASN A 15 -2.69 11.58 -9.47
N ASP A 16 -3.90 11.08 -9.73
CA ASP A 16 -4.90 10.87 -8.67
C ASP A 16 -4.44 9.78 -7.69
N MET A 17 -3.89 8.69 -8.21
CA MET A 17 -3.28 7.62 -7.41
C MET A 17 -2.09 8.13 -6.58
N MET A 18 -1.21 8.94 -7.16
CA MET A 18 -0.09 9.55 -6.45
C MET A 18 -0.53 10.53 -5.35
N GLU A 19 -1.57 11.33 -5.59
CA GLU A 19 -2.11 12.24 -4.57
C GLU A 19 -2.72 11.47 -3.40
N ARG A 20 -3.37 10.33 -3.66
CA ARG A 20 -3.83 9.42 -2.61
C ARG A 20 -2.67 8.79 -1.84
N ALA A 21 -1.62 8.35 -2.54
CA ALA A 21 -0.41 7.83 -1.90
C ALA A 21 0.25 8.85 -0.97
N LYS A 22 0.34 10.13 -1.36
CA LYS A 22 0.86 11.20 -0.50
C LYS A 22 0.01 11.41 0.75
N LYS A 23 -1.32 11.32 0.62
CA LYS A 23 -2.24 11.40 1.77
C LYS A 23 -2.02 10.21 2.73
N LEU A 24 -1.87 9.00 2.21
CA LEU A 24 -1.54 7.81 3.00
C LEU A 24 -0.20 7.95 3.71
N ALA A 25 0.83 8.46 3.03
CA ALA A 25 2.14 8.69 3.64
C ALA A 25 2.07 9.62 4.87
N ARG A 26 1.26 10.68 4.80
CA ARG A 26 1.01 11.56 5.95
C ARG A 26 0.33 10.83 7.10
N ILE A 27 -0.63 9.94 6.79
CA ILE A 27 -1.30 9.13 7.81
C ILE A 27 -0.31 8.17 8.46
N PHE A 28 0.57 7.53 7.69
CA PHE A 28 1.62 6.64 8.23
C PHE A 28 2.55 7.40 9.19
N GLN A 29 3.03 8.58 8.80
CA GLN A 29 3.84 9.43 9.67
C GLN A 29 3.09 9.84 10.95
N GLN A 30 1.81 10.21 10.84
CA GLN A 30 0.96 10.54 12.00
C GLN A 30 0.73 9.33 12.92
N LYS A 31 0.79 8.11 12.38
CA LYS A 31 0.71 6.86 13.13
C LYS A 31 2.06 6.41 13.70
N GLY A 32 3.11 7.20 13.51
CA GLY A 32 4.44 6.94 14.07
C GLY A 32 5.30 6.01 13.22
N VAL A 33 4.94 5.76 11.96
CA VAL A 33 5.81 5.02 11.04
C VAL A 33 7.05 5.84 10.75
N THR A 34 8.21 5.21 10.91
CA THR A 34 9.54 5.78 10.69
C THR A 34 10.28 5.05 9.57
N PRO A 35 11.31 5.69 8.98
CA PRO A 35 12.15 5.01 8.00
C PRO A 35 12.75 3.71 8.56
N GLY A 36 12.64 2.62 7.79
CA GLY A 36 13.08 1.29 8.20
C GLY A 36 12.00 0.40 8.81
N ASP A 37 10.85 0.95 9.19
CA ASP A 37 9.71 0.14 9.66
C ASP A 37 9.14 -0.74 8.54
N VAL A 38 8.46 -1.82 8.93
CA VAL A 38 7.80 -2.75 7.99
C VAL A 38 6.29 -2.64 8.13
N ILE A 39 5.60 -2.37 7.02
CA ILE A 39 4.14 -2.35 6.94
C ILE A 39 3.65 -3.64 6.27
N ALA A 40 2.89 -4.45 7.01
CA ALA A 40 2.16 -5.57 6.44
C ALA A 40 0.91 -5.08 5.70
N VAL A 41 0.73 -5.54 4.46
CA VAL A 41 -0.35 -5.11 3.57
C VAL A 41 -1.19 -6.30 3.15
N LEU A 42 -2.41 -6.39 3.69
CA LEU A 42 -3.40 -7.40 3.32
C LEU A 42 -4.53 -6.73 2.53
N LEU A 43 -4.34 -6.63 1.21
CA LEU A 43 -5.29 -6.03 0.28
C LEU A 43 -5.43 -6.90 -0.96
N ARG A 44 -6.49 -6.69 -1.74
CA ARG A 44 -6.59 -7.26 -3.08
C ARG A 44 -5.53 -6.63 -4.00
N ASN A 45 -5.20 -7.31 -5.10
CA ASN A 45 -4.31 -6.79 -6.14
C ASN A 45 -5.01 -5.71 -6.98
N ASP A 46 -5.38 -4.59 -6.34
CA ASP A 46 -6.06 -3.45 -6.93
C ASP A 46 -5.20 -2.18 -6.86
N VAL A 47 -5.80 -1.04 -7.23
CA VAL A 47 -5.11 0.26 -7.19
C VAL A 47 -4.64 0.63 -5.78
N ALA A 48 -5.39 0.26 -4.75
CA ALA A 48 -5.09 0.65 -3.37
C ALA A 48 -3.79 0.01 -2.89
N LEU A 49 -3.46 -1.20 -3.35
CA LEU A 49 -2.16 -1.82 -3.09
C LEU A 49 -1.01 -0.92 -3.54
N TYR A 50 -1.09 -0.35 -4.75
CA TYR A 50 -0.05 0.53 -5.27
C TYR A 50 -0.02 1.88 -4.55
N GLU A 51 -1.18 2.41 -4.12
CA GLU A 51 -1.25 3.62 -3.30
C GLU A 51 -0.48 3.44 -1.99
N VAL A 52 -0.61 2.27 -1.34
CA VAL A 52 0.14 1.90 -0.14
C VAL A 52 1.63 1.73 -0.43
N VAL A 53 2.00 1.04 -1.51
CA VAL A 53 3.41 0.87 -1.91
C VAL A 53 4.10 2.23 -2.11
N GLU A 54 3.48 3.15 -2.84
CA GLU A 54 4.02 4.50 -3.02
C GLU A 54 4.03 5.30 -1.71
N ALA A 55 3.03 5.12 -0.84
CA ALA A 55 3.03 5.74 0.47
C ALA A 55 4.22 5.28 1.33
N CYS A 56 4.54 3.98 1.34
CA CYS A 56 5.70 3.45 2.04
C CYS A 56 7.01 4.06 1.49
N ARG A 57 7.13 4.22 0.16
CA ARG A 57 8.28 4.89 -0.47
C ARG A 57 8.45 6.33 0.00
N TYR A 58 7.38 7.10 0.16
CA TYR A 58 7.46 8.47 0.67
C TYR A 58 7.93 8.55 2.13
N VAL A 59 7.61 7.55 2.95
CA VAL A 59 7.99 7.51 4.38
C VAL A 59 9.37 6.86 4.59
N GLY A 60 9.86 6.09 3.62
CA GLY A 60 11.08 5.29 3.78
C GLY A 60 10.84 3.98 4.54
N ALA A 61 9.59 3.53 4.60
CA ALA A 61 9.21 2.26 5.20
C ALA A 61 9.25 1.12 4.17
N TYR A 62 9.53 -0.09 4.63
CA TYR A 62 9.36 -1.31 3.85
C TYR A 62 7.91 -1.77 3.88
N TYR A 63 7.51 -2.55 2.88
CA TYR A 63 6.20 -3.19 2.86
C TYR A 63 6.35 -4.69 2.59
N VAL A 64 5.45 -5.48 3.19
CA VAL A 64 5.29 -6.90 2.89
C VAL A 64 3.84 -7.15 2.50
N THR A 65 3.65 -7.62 1.27
CA THR A 65 2.31 -7.98 0.78
C THR A 65 1.94 -9.35 1.31
N LEU A 66 0.86 -9.42 2.07
CA LEU A 66 0.27 -10.68 2.51
C LEU A 66 -0.68 -11.18 1.42
N ASN A 67 -0.65 -12.48 1.15
CA ASN A 67 -1.54 -13.07 0.17
C ASN A 67 -2.99 -13.01 0.69
N TRP A 68 -3.86 -12.29 -0.01
CA TRP A 68 -5.26 -12.12 0.38
C TRP A 68 -6.11 -13.39 0.21
N HIS A 69 -5.59 -14.39 -0.51
CA HIS A 69 -6.20 -15.73 -0.58
C HIS A 69 -5.80 -16.63 0.60
N SER A 70 -4.85 -16.20 1.43
CA SER A 70 -4.41 -17.01 2.57
C SER A 70 -5.53 -17.19 3.59
N THR A 71 -5.56 -18.38 4.15
CA THR A 71 -6.40 -18.73 5.29
C THR A 71 -5.94 -17.98 6.54
N GLN A 72 -6.82 -17.90 7.54
CA GLN A 72 -6.48 -17.26 8.81
C GLN A 72 -5.24 -17.90 9.47
N ALA A 73 -5.11 -19.22 9.40
CA ALA A 73 -4.00 -19.95 10.00
C ALA A 73 -2.63 -19.63 9.35
N GLU A 74 -2.62 -19.25 8.07
CA GLU A 74 -1.39 -18.85 7.36
C GLU A 74 -0.97 -17.41 7.67
N LEU A 75 -1.93 -16.55 8.03
CA LEU A 75 -1.68 -15.14 8.35
C LEU A 75 -1.38 -14.92 9.83
N TYR A 76 -1.98 -15.71 10.72
CA TYR A 76 -1.74 -15.63 12.14
C TYR A 76 -0.46 -16.39 12.50
N GLN A 77 0.56 -15.64 12.93
CA GLN A 77 1.65 -16.21 13.72
C GLN A 77 1.31 -15.99 15.19
N SER A 78 1.22 -17.08 15.96
CA SER A 78 1.09 -16.99 17.42
C SER A 78 2.33 -16.27 17.97
N PRO A 79 2.16 -15.37 18.96
CA PRO A 79 3.30 -14.69 19.60
C PRO A 79 4.25 -15.66 20.30
#